data_AF-A0A6P8YB21-F1
#
_entry.id   AF-A0A6P8YB21-F1
#
_cell.length_a   1.000
_cell.length_b   1.000
_cell.length_c   1.000
_cell.angle_alpha   90.00
_cell.angle_beta   90.00
_cell.angle_gamma   90.00
#
_symmetry.space_group_name_H-M   'P 1'
#
loop_
_entity.id
_entity.type
_entity.pdbx_description
1 polymer ?
#
loop_
_entity_poly.entity_id
_entity_poly.type
_entity_poly.pdbx_seq_one_letter_code
_entity_poly.pdbx_strand_id
1 'polypeptide(L)'
;MAGRRILVLYGSQTGTAQEVSERIWREAKLFHLSGPVQAMDEYPITQLLTEQYVVFVCSTTGQGEEPDNMKMFWKFLLRKNLPTNSLRSLKFAVLGLGDSSYAKFNYAAKKLFRRLSNLGGTSLLPLGLADDQHDLGADAVIDPWISQLWDCFLRELPLPPGLTVNPDIKISPRWSIEILESNEVLKPPPIPQKFKAFQSKVKSNDRTTSSTHFQDVRLISFNDCPSDMSYQPGDVLMVRPQNLPDNVKLLMDLLTGDDAKLAGSTLCQETVFSVSQIDPDMVVPEPLKTPQSLINLVTHYWDLNAIPRRYMLKLLAEVTPNELEMEKLQEMASPQGQEMMFDYLSRPKRTILELLADFPHATSHIPYPLLFELFTPIRPRAFSIASSPEAHKGELHILVAIVKYKTKLLKPRLGLCSNWLASLKPGNAVNLWLQKGSLRFPSKQDVPVVMIGPGTGVAPFRSYIHQRNSEGTASAEILHLYFGCRKKDGDFHFSKDWFALQKAGKVTLNCAFSRDQEDKIYVQHLLSRDKELMWKFLRAGGYVFVAGNSNNMPTSVREAFRDSAVSCGGLGIDAANAFIDKMEREGRYQTETWA
;
A
#
# COMPACT_ATOMS: atom_id res chain seq x y z
N MET A 1 -10.88 -37.22 9.49
CA MET A 1 -10.81 -36.77 10.90
C MET A 1 -11.53 -35.44 10.99
N ALA A 2 -12.49 -35.27 11.90
CA ALA A 2 -13.04 -33.95 12.21
C ALA A 2 -11.88 -33.12 12.80
N GLY A 3 -11.19 -32.41 11.91
CA GLY A 3 -9.76 -32.12 12.03
C GLY A 3 -9.46 -30.88 12.86
N ARG A 4 -8.28 -30.86 13.47
CA ARG A 4 -7.72 -29.70 14.16
C ARG A 4 -7.50 -28.60 13.11
N ARG A 5 -8.51 -27.75 12.91
CA ARG A 5 -8.57 -26.77 11.83
C ARG A 5 -8.54 -25.34 12.37
N ILE A 6 -7.74 -24.48 11.74
CA ILE A 6 -7.67 -23.04 11.97
C ILE A 6 -7.83 -22.30 10.64
N LEU A 7 -8.58 -21.20 10.63
CA LEU A 7 -8.66 -20.28 9.50
C LEU A 7 -7.76 -19.08 9.77
N VAL A 8 -6.95 -18.65 8.80
CA VAL A 8 -6.14 -17.43 8.92
C VAL A 8 -6.63 -16.40 7.90
N LEU A 9 -7.10 -15.24 8.37
CA LEU A 9 -7.60 -14.16 7.52
C LEU A 9 -6.73 -12.91 7.64
N TYR A 10 -6.43 -12.26 6.51
CA TYR A 10 -5.61 -11.06 6.53
C TYR A 10 -6.19 -9.83 5.81
N GLY A 11 -6.01 -8.69 6.46
CA GLY A 11 -6.15 -7.35 5.87
C GLY A 11 -4.77 -6.74 5.70
N SER A 12 -4.34 -6.49 4.45
CA SER A 12 -2.98 -6.10 4.10
C SER A 12 -2.94 -5.07 2.97
N GLN A 13 -2.33 -3.92 3.20
CA GLN A 13 -2.12 -2.91 2.14
C GLN A 13 -0.79 -3.10 1.40
N THR A 14 0.29 -3.35 2.14
CA THR A 14 1.67 -3.42 1.63
C THR A 14 2.31 -4.80 1.75
N GLY A 15 1.59 -5.79 2.30
CA GLY A 15 1.98 -7.20 2.22
C GLY A 15 2.42 -7.82 3.51
N THR A 16 2.83 -7.01 4.47
CA THR A 16 3.31 -7.48 5.77
C THR A 16 2.30 -8.40 6.46
N ALA A 17 1.01 -8.04 6.48
CA ALA A 17 -0.02 -8.89 7.10
C ALA A 17 -0.29 -10.19 6.34
N GLN A 18 -0.11 -10.20 5.03
CA GLN A 18 -0.22 -11.42 4.23
C GLN A 18 0.94 -12.36 4.57
N GLU A 19 2.17 -11.86 4.56
CA GLU A 19 3.36 -12.66 4.84
C GLU A 19 3.37 -13.25 6.25
N VAL A 20 2.97 -12.46 7.26
CA VAL A 20 2.81 -12.96 8.64
C VAL A 20 1.72 -14.03 8.71
N SER A 21 0.63 -13.89 7.95
CA SER A 21 -0.42 -14.91 7.90
C SER A 21 0.05 -16.20 7.22
N GLU A 22 0.82 -16.09 6.14
CA GLU A 22 1.43 -17.22 5.46
C GLU A 22 2.49 -17.91 6.36
N ARG A 23 3.20 -17.15 7.20
CA ARG A 23 4.06 -17.71 8.26
C ARG A 23 3.25 -18.51 9.26
N ILE A 24 2.15 -17.96 9.78
CA ILE A 24 1.26 -18.68 10.72
C ILE A 24 0.74 -19.96 10.06
N TRP A 25 0.33 -19.90 8.79
CA TRP A 25 -0.12 -21.08 8.04
C TRP A 25 0.96 -22.16 7.89
N ARG A 26 2.20 -21.77 7.55
CA ARG A 26 3.35 -22.70 7.46
C ARG A 26 3.66 -23.35 8.81
N GLU A 27 3.76 -22.54 9.87
CA GLU A 27 4.05 -23.02 11.22
C GLU A 27 2.92 -23.90 11.78
N ALA A 28 1.65 -23.66 11.42
CA ALA A 28 0.51 -24.47 11.84
C ALA A 28 0.68 -25.97 11.52
N LYS A 29 1.38 -26.28 10.42
CA LYS A 29 1.65 -27.65 10.00
C LYS A 29 2.56 -28.39 10.99
N LEU A 30 3.50 -27.69 11.66
CA LEU A 30 4.34 -28.24 12.73
C LEU A 30 3.51 -28.73 13.93
N PHE A 31 2.36 -28.08 14.14
CA PHE A 31 1.42 -28.39 15.21
C PHE A 31 0.30 -29.33 14.76
N HIS A 32 0.38 -29.93 13.57
CA HIS A 32 -0.66 -30.76 12.95
C HIS A 32 -2.03 -30.06 12.88
N LEU A 33 -2.01 -28.77 12.57
CA LEU A 33 -3.19 -27.95 12.29
C LEU A 33 -3.32 -27.75 10.78
N SER A 34 -4.55 -27.81 10.27
CA SER A 34 -4.87 -27.50 8.87
C SER A 34 -5.82 -26.31 8.76
N GLY A 35 -6.01 -25.80 7.55
CA GLY A 35 -7.01 -24.79 7.23
C GLY A 35 -6.42 -23.60 6.47
N PRO A 36 -7.27 -22.87 5.74
CA PRO A 36 -6.82 -21.95 4.71
C PRO A 36 -6.27 -20.64 5.26
N VAL A 37 -5.38 -20.03 4.49
CA VAL A 37 -4.93 -18.64 4.67
C VAL A 37 -5.42 -17.79 3.50
N GLN A 38 -6.22 -16.76 3.77
CA GLN A 38 -6.92 -16.00 2.74
C GLN A 38 -7.03 -14.51 3.05
N ALA A 39 -7.06 -13.69 2.00
CA ALA A 39 -7.41 -12.29 2.11
C ALA A 39 -8.88 -12.13 2.55
N MET A 40 -9.19 -11.12 3.35
CA MET A 40 -10.55 -10.91 3.86
C MET A 40 -11.58 -10.59 2.76
N ASP A 41 -11.16 -10.07 1.60
CA ASP A 41 -12.01 -9.81 0.44
C ASP A 41 -12.24 -11.06 -0.44
N GLU A 42 -11.48 -12.12 -0.21
CA GLU A 42 -11.59 -13.40 -0.92
C GLU A 42 -12.32 -14.46 -0.08
N TYR A 43 -12.44 -14.25 1.23
CA TYR A 43 -13.19 -15.12 2.14
C TYR A 43 -14.70 -14.79 2.16
N PRO A 44 -15.59 -15.78 1.95
CA PRO A 44 -17.04 -15.57 2.06
C PRO A 44 -17.46 -15.31 3.52
N ILE A 45 -17.61 -14.05 3.92
CA ILE A 45 -17.87 -13.66 5.32
C ILE A 45 -19.08 -14.35 5.98
N THR A 46 -20.08 -14.79 5.21
CA THR A 46 -21.23 -15.54 5.76
C THR A 46 -20.82 -16.87 6.38
N GLN A 47 -19.70 -17.47 5.94
CA GLN A 47 -19.14 -18.69 6.51
C GLN A 47 -18.51 -18.47 7.89
N LEU A 48 -18.19 -17.21 8.25
CA LEU A 48 -17.60 -16.88 9.56
C LEU A 48 -18.49 -17.33 10.73
N LEU A 49 -19.81 -17.38 10.53
CA LEU A 49 -20.79 -17.81 11.53
C LEU A 49 -20.60 -19.28 11.95
N THR A 50 -20.00 -20.09 11.09
CA THR A 50 -19.76 -21.53 11.32
C THR A 50 -18.32 -21.83 11.70
N GLU A 51 -17.42 -20.84 11.67
CA GLU A 51 -16.02 -21.02 12.02
C GLU A 51 -15.83 -21.14 13.54
N GLN A 52 -14.98 -22.08 13.95
CA GLN A 52 -14.64 -22.29 15.36
C GLN A 52 -13.37 -21.57 15.79
N TYR A 53 -12.33 -21.59 14.96
CA TYR A 53 -11.02 -21.02 15.27
C TYR A 53 -10.52 -20.15 14.13
N VAL A 54 -10.39 -18.84 14.38
CA VAL A 54 -9.94 -17.88 13.35
C VAL A 54 -8.85 -16.96 13.88
N VAL A 55 -7.76 -16.86 13.14
CA VAL A 55 -6.67 -15.91 13.39
C VAL A 55 -6.79 -14.77 12.39
N PHE A 56 -6.87 -13.54 12.88
CA PHE A 56 -6.92 -12.33 12.06
C PHE A 56 -5.59 -11.59 12.13
N VAL A 57 -4.98 -11.30 10.98
CA VAL A 57 -3.81 -10.42 10.89
C VAL A 57 -4.19 -9.17 10.10
N CYS A 58 -4.10 -8.00 10.72
CA CYS A 58 -4.66 -6.78 10.15
C CYS A 58 -3.69 -5.61 10.25
N SER A 59 -3.26 -5.07 9.09
CA SER A 59 -2.55 -3.79 9.05
C SER A 59 -3.51 -2.61 9.19
N THR A 60 -3.06 -1.47 9.71
CA THR A 60 -3.80 -0.20 9.66
C THR A 60 -3.26 0.69 8.54
N THR A 61 -4.14 1.38 7.81
CA THR A 61 -3.77 2.28 6.70
C THR A 61 -4.16 3.73 6.99
N GLY A 62 -3.52 4.67 6.28
CA GLY A 62 -3.87 6.09 6.29
C GLY A 62 -4.09 6.65 7.70
N GLN A 63 -5.24 7.26 7.93
CA GLN A 63 -5.64 7.83 9.22
C GLN A 63 -6.52 6.86 10.03
N GLY A 64 -6.02 5.65 10.24
CA GLY A 64 -6.70 4.60 11.01
C GLY A 64 -7.77 3.84 10.24
N GLU A 65 -7.64 3.78 8.92
CA GLU A 65 -8.55 3.02 8.06
C GLU A 65 -8.12 1.55 7.97
N GLU A 66 -9.06 0.70 7.60
CA GLU A 66 -8.78 -0.67 7.23
C GLU A 66 -8.13 -0.78 5.83
N PRO A 67 -7.33 -1.82 5.58
CA PRO A 67 -6.77 -2.09 4.26
C PRO A 67 -7.86 -2.31 3.21
N ASP A 68 -7.55 -2.03 1.94
CA ASP A 68 -8.51 -2.15 0.86
C ASP A 68 -9.12 -3.55 0.76
N ASN A 69 -8.29 -4.60 0.94
CA ASN A 69 -8.70 -5.99 0.92
C ASN A 69 -9.47 -6.43 2.20
N MET A 70 -9.81 -5.51 3.10
CA MET A 70 -10.64 -5.74 4.28
C MET A 70 -11.95 -4.93 4.26
N LYS A 71 -12.07 -3.87 3.44
CA LYS A 71 -13.20 -2.92 3.45
C LYS A 71 -14.57 -3.59 3.39
N MET A 72 -14.77 -4.54 2.48
CA MET A 72 -16.06 -5.22 2.31
C MET A 72 -16.40 -6.13 3.49
N PHE A 73 -15.41 -6.87 4.00
CA PHE A 73 -15.52 -7.70 5.19
C PHE A 73 -15.89 -6.85 6.41
N TRP A 74 -15.20 -5.72 6.59
CA TRP A 74 -15.43 -4.79 7.69
C TRP A 74 -16.82 -4.13 7.62
N LYS A 75 -17.23 -3.65 6.44
CA LYS A 75 -18.56 -3.07 6.22
C LYS A 75 -19.68 -4.03 6.59
N PHE A 76 -19.51 -5.32 6.29
CA PHE A 76 -20.49 -6.33 6.69
C PHE A 76 -20.52 -6.52 8.21
N LEU A 77 -19.37 -6.63 8.88
CA LEU A 77 -19.31 -6.73 10.35
C LEU A 77 -19.93 -5.52 11.04
N LEU A 78 -19.91 -4.33 10.45
CA LEU A 78 -20.49 -3.10 11.02
C LEU A 78 -22.02 -3.00 10.88
N ARG A 79 -22.70 -3.95 10.22
CA ARG A 79 -24.16 -3.91 10.09
C ARG A 79 -24.86 -3.95 11.45
N LYS A 80 -25.76 -3.00 11.68
CA LYS A 80 -26.48 -2.82 12.96
C LYS A 80 -27.47 -3.95 13.29
N ASN A 81 -27.93 -4.67 12.28
CA ASN A 81 -28.90 -5.76 12.42
C ASN A 81 -28.25 -7.12 12.72
N LEU A 82 -26.93 -7.20 12.89
CA LEU A 82 -26.27 -8.43 13.32
C LEU A 82 -26.54 -8.68 14.80
N PRO A 83 -27.12 -9.84 15.17
CA PRO A 83 -27.28 -10.23 16.57
C PRO A 83 -25.95 -10.21 17.34
N THR A 84 -26.00 -9.85 18.62
CA THR A 84 -24.80 -9.79 19.49
C THR A 84 -24.19 -11.16 19.79
N ASN A 85 -24.85 -12.25 19.38
CA ASN A 85 -24.38 -13.62 19.52
C ASN A 85 -24.08 -14.30 18.17
N SER A 86 -24.00 -13.53 17.07
CA SER A 86 -23.72 -14.05 15.73
C SER A 86 -22.45 -14.90 15.67
N LEU A 87 -21.44 -14.58 16.48
CA LEU A 87 -20.13 -15.24 16.51
C LEU A 87 -19.90 -16.01 17.81
N ARG A 88 -20.96 -16.47 18.50
CA ARG A 88 -20.85 -17.20 19.78
C ARG A 88 -19.97 -18.46 19.74
N SER A 89 -19.87 -19.09 18.57
CA SER A 89 -19.05 -20.30 18.37
C SER A 89 -17.60 -19.98 18.01
N LEU A 90 -17.29 -18.72 17.71
CA LEU A 90 -16.00 -18.28 17.22
C LEU A 90 -15.05 -18.03 18.38
N LYS A 91 -13.97 -18.80 18.43
CA LYS A 91 -12.75 -18.47 19.17
C LYS A 91 -11.77 -17.79 18.24
N PHE A 92 -11.26 -16.61 18.60
CA PHE A 92 -10.46 -15.81 17.69
C PHE A 92 -9.20 -15.20 18.32
N ALA A 93 -8.23 -14.94 17.44
CA ALA A 93 -7.00 -14.22 17.73
C ALA A 93 -6.89 -13.01 16.80
N VAL A 94 -6.36 -11.87 17.26
CA VAL A 94 -6.07 -10.72 16.39
C VAL A 94 -4.66 -10.24 16.62
N LEU A 95 -3.89 -10.16 15.54
CA LEU A 95 -2.59 -9.51 15.47
C LEU A 95 -2.71 -8.26 14.60
N GLY A 96 -2.52 -7.10 15.23
CA GLY A 96 -2.44 -5.82 14.55
C GLY A 96 -1.02 -5.50 14.09
N LEU A 97 -0.90 -4.96 12.88
CA LEU A 97 0.32 -4.34 12.37
C LEU A 97 0.08 -2.84 12.20
N GLY A 98 0.86 -2.03 12.91
CA GLY A 98 0.72 -0.58 12.91
C GLY A 98 2.05 0.13 13.04
N ASP A 99 1.96 1.44 13.13
CA ASP A 99 3.10 2.34 13.25
C ASP A 99 2.72 3.40 14.31
N SER A 100 3.48 3.47 15.40
CA SER A 100 3.19 4.37 16.53
C SER A 100 3.46 5.85 16.24
N SER A 101 4.10 6.19 15.12
CA SER A 101 4.21 7.58 14.65
C SER A 101 2.85 8.14 14.19
N TYR A 102 1.88 7.27 13.89
CA TYR A 102 0.52 7.68 13.56
C TYR A 102 -0.38 7.72 14.80
N ALA A 103 -1.17 8.79 14.93
CA ALA A 103 -2.09 8.99 16.06
C ALA A 103 -3.08 7.82 16.27
N LYS A 104 -3.48 7.15 15.18
CA LYS A 104 -4.38 5.99 15.20
C LYS A 104 -3.60 4.66 15.10
N PHE A 105 -2.63 4.49 15.98
CA PHE A 105 -1.82 3.27 16.09
C PHE A 105 -2.68 2.00 16.21
N ASN A 106 -2.50 1.05 15.28
CA ASN A 106 -3.20 -0.25 15.23
C ASN A 106 -4.74 -0.16 15.25
N TYR A 107 -5.31 0.95 14.79
CA TYR A 107 -6.72 1.26 15.01
C TYR A 107 -7.67 0.30 14.29
N ALA A 108 -7.32 -0.20 13.10
CA ALA A 108 -8.14 -1.17 12.38
C ALA A 108 -8.25 -2.50 13.16
N ALA A 109 -7.12 -3.02 13.66
CA ALA A 109 -7.08 -4.25 14.46
C ALA A 109 -7.81 -4.08 15.81
N LYS A 110 -7.64 -2.94 16.49
CA LYS A 110 -8.37 -2.61 17.73
C LYS A 110 -9.89 -2.60 17.51
N LYS A 111 -10.35 -2.00 16.41
CA LYS A 111 -11.77 -1.99 16.03
C LYS A 111 -12.28 -3.39 15.72
N LEU A 112 -11.52 -4.17 14.95
CA LEU A 112 -11.86 -5.55 14.61
C LEU A 112 -12.02 -6.41 15.87
N PHE A 113 -11.03 -6.39 16.76
CA PHE A 113 -11.04 -7.14 18.02
C PHE A 113 -12.27 -6.83 18.87
N ARG A 114 -12.58 -5.54 19.08
CA ARG A 114 -13.76 -5.11 19.83
C ARG A 114 -15.05 -5.57 19.16
N ARG A 115 -15.13 -5.46 17.82
CA ARG A 115 -16.35 -5.83 17.09
C ARG A 115 -16.60 -7.33 17.12
N LEU A 116 -15.57 -8.17 16.99
CA LEU A 116 -15.68 -9.62 17.11
C LEU A 116 -16.19 -10.01 18.51
N SER A 117 -15.64 -9.40 19.55
CA SER A 117 -16.08 -9.60 20.94
C SER A 117 -17.55 -9.18 21.14
N ASN A 118 -17.94 -8.02 20.61
CA ASN A 118 -19.32 -7.50 20.70
C ASN A 118 -20.36 -8.37 19.94
N LEU A 119 -19.90 -9.22 19.01
CA LEU A 119 -20.73 -10.18 18.29
C LEU A 119 -20.72 -11.58 18.94
N GLY A 120 -20.12 -11.71 20.13
CA GLY A 120 -20.14 -12.94 20.93
C GLY A 120 -18.92 -13.84 20.74
N GLY A 121 -17.94 -13.42 19.94
CA GLY A 121 -16.69 -14.16 19.78
C GLY A 121 -15.87 -14.18 21.07
N THR A 122 -15.18 -15.28 21.33
CA THR A 122 -14.28 -15.45 22.48
C THR A 122 -12.84 -15.26 22.03
N SER A 123 -12.11 -14.35 22.67
CA SER A 123 -10.70 -14.14 22.33
C SER A 123 -9.81 -15.23 22.96
N LEU A 124 -8.92 -15.81 22.16
CA LEU A 124 -7.94 -16.83 22.58
C LEU A 124 -6.75 -16.23 23.34
N LEU A 125 -6.34 -15.03 22.94
CA LEU A 125 -5.19 -14.31 23.50
C LEU A 125 -5.39 -12.80 23.37
N PRO A 126 -4.72 -11.98 24.20
CA PRO A 126 -4.75 -10.53 24.06
C PRO A 126 -4.39 -10.09 22.63
N LEU A 127 -5.02 -8.97 22.21
CA LEU A 127 -4.72 -8.32 20.94
C LEU A 127 -3.22 -8.01 20.83
N GLY A 128 -2.57 -8.57 19.81
CA GLY A 128 -1.19 -8.23 19.46
C GLY A 128 -1.14 -6.85 18.79
N LEU A 129 -0.20 -5.99 19.18
CA LEU A 129 -0.04 -4.64 18.65
C LEU A 129 1.39 -4.45 18.16
N ALA A 130 1.72 -5.00 16.99
CA ALA A 130 3.05 -4.85 16.41
C ALA A 130 3.27 -3.42 15.90
N ASP A 131 4.50 -2.94 16.06
CA ASP A 131 4.90 -1.57 15.76
C ASP A 131 6.10 -1.53 14.80
N ASP A 132 5.92 -0.90 13.65
CA ASP A 132 6.99 -0.69 12.66
C ASP A 132 8.07 0.29 13.16
N GLN A 133 7.76 1.12 14.17
CA GLN A 133 8.71 2.07 14.78
C GLN A 133 9.57 1.46 15.89
N HIS A 134 9.31 0.21 16.28
CA HIS A 134 10.17 -0.47 17.25
C HIS A 134 11.59 -0.62 16.68
N ASP A 135 12.64 -0.58 17.52
CA ASP A 135 14.05 -0.64 17.06
C ASP A 135 14.36 -1.92 16.26
N LEU A 136 13.71 -3.01 16.67
CA LEU A 136 13.74 -4.33 16.03
C LEU A 136 12.55 -4.56 15.07
N GLY A 137 11.79 -3.52 14.78
CA GLY A 137 10.56 -3.52 13.98
C GLY A 137 9.43 -4.40 14.53
N ALA A 138 8.44 -4.66 13.67
CA ALA A 138 7.20 -5.35 14.05
C ALA A 138 7.42 -6.75 14.64
N ASP A 139 8.52 -7.43 14.27
CA ASP A 139 8.84 -8.79 14.72
C ASP A 139 9.03 -8.89 16.24
N ALA A 140 9.40 -7.80 16.91
CA ALA A 140 9.49 -7.73 18.38
C ALA A 140 8.18 -8.10 19.10
N VAL A 141 7.03 -7.89 18.44
CA VAL A 141 5.72 -8.32 18.95
C VAL A 141 5.24 -9.57 18.24
N ILE A 142 5.48 -9.70 16.94
CA ILE A 142 4.97 -10.85 16.15
C ILE A 142 5.53 -12.16 16.68
N ASP A 143 6.83 -12.25 16.96
CA ASP A 143 7.48 -13.49 17.42
C ASP A 143 6.91 -14.02 18.75
N PRO A 144 6.94 -13.25 19.86
CA PRO A 144 6.39 -13.74 21.12
C PRO A 144 4.87 -13.97 21.04
N TRP A 145 4.15 -13.19 20.23
CA TRP A 145 2.71 -13.36 20.05
C TRP A 145 2.36 -14.66 19.32
N ILE A 146 3.10 -15.00 18.25
CA ILE A 146 2.93 -16.29 17.54
C ILE A 146 3.29 -17.47 18.45
N SER A 147 4.33 -17.35 19.27
CA SER A 147 4.64 -18.39 20.27
C SER A 147 3.46 -18.65 21.21
N GLN A 148 2.89 -17.58 21.78
CA GLN A 148 1.72 -17.68 22.66
C GLN A 148 0.47 -18.21 21.95
N LEU A 149 0.31 -17.89 20.66
CA LEU A 149 -0.77 -18.43 19.82
C LEU A 149 -0.70 -19.96 19.77
N TRP A 150 0.49 -20.53 19.55
CA TRP A 150 0.68 -21.97 19.51
C TRP A 150 0.42 -22.65 20.85
N ASP A 151 0.87 -22.06 21.96
CA ASP A 151 0.55 -22.54 23.31
C ASP A 151 -0.96 -22.56 23.58
N CYS A 152 -1.70 -21.58 23.05
CA CYS A 152 -3.16 -21.57 23.14
C CYS A 152 -3.78 -22.69 22.28
N PHE A 153 -3.35 -22.87 21.04
CA PHE A 153 -3.89 -23.93 20.18
C PHE A 153 -3.57 -25.34 20.67
N LEU A 154 -2.42 -25.57 21.31
CA LEU A 154 -2.13 -26.86 21.93
C LEU A 154 -3.05 -27.18 23.12
N ARG A 155 -3.52 -26.16 23.84
CA ARG A 155 -4.52 -26.32 24.92
C ARG A 155 -5.93 -26.52 24.38
N GLU A 156 -6.32 -25.74 23.38
CA GLU A 156 -7.67 -25.74 22.79
C GLU A 156 -7.92 -26.94 21.86
N LEU A 157 -6.89 -27.33 21.12
CA LEU A 157 -6.88 -28.45 20.19
C LEU A 157 -5.67 -29.34 20.52
N PRO A 158 -5.73 -30.17 21.59
CA PRO A 158 -4.64 -31.06 21.96
C PRO A 158 -4.21 -31.99 20.81
N LEU A 159 -2.93 -32.38 20.82
CA LEU A 159 -2.39 -33.34 19.85
C LEU A 159 -3.10 -34.70 20.01
N PRO A 160 -3.46 -35.37 18.89
CA PRO A 160 -3.90 -36.75 18.93
C PRO A 160 -2.85 -37.66 19.58
N PRO A 161 -3.26 -38.75 20.27
CA PRO A 161 -2.32 -39.70 20.86
C PRO A 161 -1.30 -40.21 19.83
N GLY A 162 -0.02 -40.18 20.19
CA GLY A 162 1.09 -40.64 19.33
C GLY A 162 1.66 -39.59 18.38
N LEU A 163 1.11 -38.37 18.32
CA LEU A 163 1.71 -37.25 17.58
C LEU A 163 2.46 -36.31 18.51
N THR A 164 3.64 -35.87 18.09
CA THR A 164 4.43 -34.82 18.73
C THR A 164 4.55 -33.60 17.80
N VAL A 165 4.81 -32.43 18.38
CA VAL A 165 5.30 -31.29 17.60
C VAL A 165 6.66 -31.69 17.06
N ASN A 166 6.83 -31.67 15.75
CA ASN A 166 8.10 -31.99 15.11
C ASN A 166 8.69 -30.70 14.51
N PRO A 167 9.71 -30.12 15.15
CA PRO A 167 10.35 -28.90 14.66
C PRO A 167 11.14 -29.13 13.35
N ASP A 168 11.46 -30.38 13.04
CA ASP A 168 12.25 -30.77 11.87
C ASP A 168 11.38 -31.05 10.63
N ILE A 169 10.05 -30.85 10.70
CA ILE A 169 9.20 -30.90 9.52
C ILE A 169 9.65 -29.80 8.56
N LYS A 170 10.16 -30.22 7.40
CA LYS A 170 10.43 -29.30 6.29
C LYS A 170 9.14 -28.60 5.91
N ILE A 171 9.18 -27.27 5.96
CA ILE A 171 8.05 -26.43 5.62
C ILE A 171 7.71 -26.67 4.14
N SER A 172 6.47 -27.06 3.87
CA SER A 172 6.01 -27.27 2.49
C SER A 172 6.01 -25.94 1.72
N PRO A 173 6.46 -25.92 0.45
CA PRO A 173 6.25 -24.77 -0.41
C PRO A 173 4.75 -24.49 -0.59
N ARG A 174 4.41 -23.26 -0.99
CA ARG A 174 3.00 -22.86 -1.22
C ARG A 174 2.36 -23.64 -2.36
N TRP A 175 3.11 -23.88 -3.42
CA TRP A 175 2.62 -24.47 -4.67
C TRP A 175 3.64 -25.44 -5.27
N SER A 176 3.17 -26.32 -6.15
CA SER A 176 4.01 -27.17 -6.97
C SER A 176 4.34 -26.42 -8.24
N ILE A 177 5.60 -26.47 -8.64
CA ILE A 177 6.12 -25.77 -9.80
C ILE A 177 6.73 -26.81 -10.74
N GLU A 178 6.32 -26.78 -12.00
CA GLU A 178 6.82 -27.66 -13.04
C GLU A 178 7.30 -26.81 -14.23
N ILE A 179 8.39 -27.22 -14.87
CA ILE A 179 8.84 -26.62 -16.12
C ILE A 179 8.09 -27.29 -17.27
N LEU A 180 7.51 -26.48 -18.16
CA LEU A 180 6.85 -26.94 -19.38
C LEU A 180 7.72 -26.68 -20.60
N GLU A 181 7.71 -27.62 -21.54
CA GLU A 181 8.20 -27.37 -22.90
C GLU A 181 7.15 -26.59 -23.67
N SER A 182 7.48 -25.35 -24.05
CA SER A 182 6.62 -24.50 -24.87
C SER A 182 7.47 -23.62 -25.77
N ASN A 183 7.08 -23.57 -27.05
CA ASN A 183 7.68 -22.66 -28.03
C ASN A 183 6.81 -21.40 -28.26
N GLU A 184 5.71 -21.27 -27.54
CA GLU A 184 4.81 -20.12 -27.68
C GLU A 184 5.27 -18.93 -26.84
N VAL A 185 5.19 -17.74 -27.42
CA VAL A 185 5.40 -16.48 -26.70
C VAL A 185 4.17 -16.22 -25.81
N LEU A 186 4.35 -16.44 -24.51
CA LEU A 186 3.28 -16.25 -23.53
C LEU A 186 3.02 -14.76 -23.27
N LYS A 187 1.74 -14.42 -23.06
CA LYS A 187 1.35 -13.08 -22.59
C LYS A 187 1.77 -12.88 -21.14
N PRO A 188 2.02 -11.63 -20.71
CA PRO A 188 2.28 -11.31 -19.32
C PRO A 188 1.17 -11.83 -18.38
N PRO A 189 1.48 -12.06 -17.09
CA PRO A 189 0.51 -12.52 -16.10
C PRO A 189 -0.70 -11.59 -16.07
N PRO A 190 -1.93 -12.12 -16.11
CA PRO A 190 -3.12 -11.30 -16.16
C PRO A 190 -3.27 -10.52 -14.85
N ILE A 191 -3.84 -9.32 -14.95
CA ILE A 191 -4.28 -8.58 -13.76
C ILE A 191 -5.59 -9.22 -13.29
N PRO A 192 -5.77 -9.52 -11.99
CA PRO A 192 -6.98 -10.14 -11.49
C PRO A 192 -8.25 -9.43 -11.95
N GLN A 193 -9.23 -10.19 -12.43
CA GLN A 193 -10.47 -9.64 -13.02
C GLN A 193 -11.22 -8.68 -12.08
N LYS A 194 -11.09 -8.87 -10.75
CA LYS A 194 -11.71 -8.01 -9.73
C LYS A 194 -11.32 -6.54 -9.85
N PHE A 195 -10.15 -6.23 -10.40
CA PHE A 195 -9.68 -4.85 -10.58
C PHE A 195 -10.29 -4.14 -11.79
N LYS A 196 -10.94 -4.88 -12.73
CA LYS A 196 -11.48 -4.33 -13.98
C LYS A 196 -10.46 -3.46 -14.72
N ALA A 197 -9.23 -3.98 -14.83
CA ALA A 197 -8.14 -3.26 -15.44
C ALA A 197 -8.32 -3.11 -16.96
N PHE A 198 -7.87 -1.97 -17.47
CA PHE A 198 -7.82 -1.66 -18.89
C PHE A 198 -6.41 -1.21 -19.29
N GLN A 199 -6.10 -1.37 -20.57
CA GLN A 199 -4.85 -0.88 -21.13
C GLN A 199 -5.09 0.50 -21.75
N SER A 200 -4.16 1.42 -21.52
CA SER A 200 -4.15 2.77 -22.05
C SER A 200 -2.74 3.10 -22.55
N LYS A 201 -2.56 4.21 -23.26
CA LYS A 201 -1.25 4.65 -23.74
C LYS A 201 -0.84 5.96 -23.11
N VAL A 202 0.45 6.12 -22.88
CA VAL A 202 1.02 7.43 -22.51
C VAL A 202 0.83 8.38 -23.68
N LYS A 203 0.14 9.50 -23.42
CA LYS A 203 0.01 10.62 -24.36
C LYS A 203 1.17 11.61 -24.18
N SER A 204 1.45 12.01 -22.95
CA SER A 204 2.57 12.88 -22.61
C SER A 204 3.16 12.54 -21.23
N ASN A 205 4.44 12.92 -21.02
CA ASN A 205 5.18 12.67 -19.79
C ASN A 205 6.12 13.85 -19.53
N ASP A 206 5.56 14.92 -18.97
CA ASP A 206 6.17 16.24 -18.97
C ASP A 206 6.65 16.61 -17.57
N ARG A 207 7.92 17.00 -17.44
CA ARG A 207 8.46 17.51 -16.18
C ARG A 207 7.83 18.88 -15.87
N THR A 208 7.25 19.00 -14.68
CA THR A 208 6.58 20.21 -14.19
C THR A 208 7.46 21.09 -13.31
N THR A 209 8.59 20.57 -12.83
CA THR A 209 9.59 21.33 -12.09
C THR A 209 10.66 21.88 -13.03
N SER A 210 11.31 22.98 -12.64
CA SER A 210 12.51 23.48 -13.32
C SER A 210 13.59 22.38 -13.37
N SER A 211 14.39 22.37 -14.44
CA SER A 211 15.48 21.40 -14.63
C SER A 211 16.51 21.44 -13.49
N THR A 212 16.68 22.60 -12.85
CA THR A 212 17.58 22.83 -11.72
C THR A 212 16.97 22.47 -10.36
N HIS A 213 15.67 22.18 -10.30
CA HIS A 213 15.02 21.74 -9.06
C HIS A 213 15.42 20.29 -8.73
N PHE A 214 15.72 20.01 -7.46
CA PHE A 214 16.26 18.71 -7.02
C PHE A 214 15.27 17.54 -7.21
N GLN A 215 13.96 17.80 -7.09
CA GLN A 215 12.91 16.79 -7.26
C GLN A 215 12.32 16.87 -8.67
N ASP A 216 12.38 15.76 -9.41
CA ASP A 216 11.64 15.60 -10.66
C ASP A 216 10.18 15.28 -10.32
N VAL A 217 9.25 16.09 -10.83
CA VAL A 217 7.81 15.85 -10.71
C VAL A 217 7.21 15.95 -12.09
N ARG A 218 6.48 14.92 -12.52
CA ARG A 218 5.95 14.82 -13.89
C ARG A 218 4.44 14.81 -13.93
N LEU A 219 3.89 15.55 -14.87
CA LEU A 219 2.51 15.40 -15.30
C LEU A 219 2.48 14.36 -16.41
N ILE A 220 1.80 13.24 -16.16
CA ILE A 220 1.65 12.16 -17.12
C ILE A 220 0.20 12.14 -17.55
N SER A 221 -0.03 12.19 -18.86
CA SER A 221 -1.36 12.07 -19.46
C SER A 221 -1.48 10.75 -20.20
N PHE A 222 -2.64 10.13 -20.10
CA PHE A 222 -2.98 8.88 -20.78
C PHE A 222 -4.18 9.09 -21.70
N ASN A 223 -4.16 8.45 -22.87
CA ASN A 223 -5.24 8.43 -23.86
C ASN A 223 -5.67 6.98 -24.16
N ASP A 224 -6.54 6.78 -25.16
CA ASP A 224 -7.11 5.47 -25.51
C ASP A 224 -7.84 4.82 -24.31
N CYS A 225 -8.46 5.63 -23.45
CA CYS A 225 -9.26 5.14 -22.34
C CYS A 225 -10.61 4.56 -22.84
N PRO A 226 -11.20 3.58 -22.13
CA PRO A 226 -12.50 3.01 -22.51
C PRO A 226 -13.58 4.10 -22.66
N SER A 227 -14.46 3.96 -23.65
CA SER A 227 -15.51 4.95 -23.94
C SER A 227 -16.59 5.03 -22.87
N ASP A 228 -16.81 3.94 -22.14
CA ASP A 228 -17.73 3.82 -21.01
C ASP A 228 -17.07 4.16 -19.66
N MET A 229 -15.80 4.58 -19.67
CA MET A 229 -15.08 4.96 -18.46
C MET A 229 -15.70 6.20 -17.82
N SER A 230 -16.16 6.05 -16.58
CA SER A 230 -16.68 7.13 -15.76
C SER A 230 -15.87 7.26 -14.47
N TYR A 231 -15.38 8.47 -14.21
CA TYR A 231 -14.74 8.85 -12.96
C TYR A 231 -15.22 10.23 -12.53
N GLN A 232 -15.00 10.58 -11.27
CA GLN A 232 -15.29 11.91 -10.73
C GLN A 232 -14.02 12.52 -10.12
N PRO A 233 -13.94 13.85 -9.99
CA PRO A 233 -12.89 14.47 -9.19
C PRO A 233 -12.78 13.81 -7.81
N GLY A 234 -11.56 13.50 -7.40
CA GLY A 234 -11.28 12.79 -6.16
C GLY A 234 -11.21 11.26 -6.31
N ASP A 235 -11.54 10.71 -7.48
CA ASP A 235 -11.21 9.33 -7.81
C ASP A 235 -9.68 9.16 -8.02
N VAL A 236 -9.23 7.93 -7.86
CA VAL A 236 -7.82 7.53 -7.87
C VAL A 236 -7.56 6.62 -9.07
N LEU A 237 -6.44 6.84 -9.74
CA LEU A 237 -5.93 5.97 -10.78
C LEU A 237 -4.93 5.00 -10.18
N MET A 238 -5.21 3.71 -10.33
CA MET A 238 -4.31 2.63 -9.93
C MET A 238 -3.46 2.24 -11.13
N VAL A 239 -2.14 2.25 -10.94
CA VAL A 239 -1.15 1.95 -11.97
C VAL A 239 -0.44 0.66 -11.63
N ARG A 240 -0.40 -0.30 -12.56
CA ARG A 240 0.43 -1.51 -12.46
C ARG A 240 1.80 -1.25 -13.10
N PRO A 241 2.89 -1.10 -12.32
CA PRO A 241 4.21 -0.89 -12.90
C PRO A 241 4.87 -2.19 -13.35
N GLN A 242 6.00 -2.05 -14.03
CA GLN A 242 6.91 -3.14 -14.41
C GLN A 242 8.30 -2.86 -13.85
N ASN A 243 9.12 -3.89 -13.70
CA ASN A 243 10.51 -3.71 -13.30
C ASN A 243 11.31 -2.94 -14.37
N LEU A 244 12.30 -2.18 -13.92
CA LEU A 244 13.21 -1.47 -14.82
C LEU A 244 14.08 -2.48 -15.57
N PRO A 245 14.42 -2.23 -16.86
CA PRO A 245 15.22 -3.14 -17.67
C PRO A 245 16.53 -3.60 -17.00
N ASP A 246 17.23 -2.68 -16.31
CA ASP A 246 18.48 -3.01 -15.61
C ASP A 246 18.27 -4.02 -14.46
N ASN A 247 17.16 -3.91 -13.74
CA ASN A 247 16.83 -4.84 -12.65
C ASN A 247 16.39 -6.20 -13.20
N VAL A 248 15.64 -6.20 -14.31
CA VAL A 248 15.27 -7.43 -15.03
C VAL A 248 16.51 -8.16 -15.51
N LYS A 249 17.42 -7.43 -16.17
CA LYS A 249 18.70 -7.95 -16.64
C LYS A 249 19.52 -8.52 -15.49
N LEU A 250 19.68 -7.77 -14.40
CA LEU A 250 20.45 -8.24 -13.24
C LEU A 250 19.91 -9.56 -12.68
N LEU A 251 18.60 -9.70 -12.51
CA LEU A 251 18.04 -10.97 -12.03
C LEU A 251 18.22 -12.10 -13.05
N MET A 252 18.06 -11.81 -14.35
CA MET A 252 18.29 -12.82 -15.39
C MET A 252 19.73 -13.30 -15.40
N ASP A 253 20.69 -12.38 -15.27
CA ASP A 253 22.11 -12.71 -15.19
C ASP A 253 22.39 -13.58 -13.95
N LEU A 254 21.75 -13.30 -12.80
CA LEU A 254 21.90 -14.11 -11.58
C LEU A 254 21.29 -15.52 -11.71
N LEU A 255 20.17 -15.68 -12.42
CA LEU A 255 19.45 -16.96 -12.51
C LEU A 255 19.85 -17.84 -13.71
N THR A 256 20.40 -17.23 -14.76
CA THR A 256 20.70 -17.88 -16.05
C THR A 256 22.14 -17.67 -16.50
N GLY A 257 22.94 -16.94 -15.72
CA GLY A 257 24.36 -16.70 -15.97
C GLY A 257 25.23 -17.94 -15.74
N ASP A 258 26.53 -17.77 -15.93
CA ASP A 258 27.48 -18.88 -15.90
C ASP A 258 27.57 -19.55 -14.53
N ASP A 259 27.53 -18.79 -13.44
CA ASP A 259 27.54 -19.35 -12.08
C ASP A 259 26.32 -20.25 -11.81
N ALA A 260 25.13 -19.82 -12.25
CA ALA A 260 23.91 -20.61 -12.12
C ALA A 260 23.98 -21.88 -12.99
N LYS A 261 24.50 -21.79 -14.22
CA LYS A 261 24.71 -22.95 -15.10
C LYS A 261 25.72 -23.94 -14.53
N LEU A 262 26.82 -23.44 -13.95
CA LEU A 262 27.82 -24.28 -13.28
C LEU A 262 27.24 -24.99 -12.05
N ALA A 263 26.30 -24.35 -11.34
CA ALA A 263 25.52 -24.95 -10.26
C ALA A 263 24.40 -25.90 -10.74
N GLY A 264 24.25 -26.10 -12.06
CA GLY A 264 23.30 -27.04 -12.64
C GLY A 264 21.94 -26.45 -13.02
N SER A 265 21.76 -25.12 -13.00
CA SER A 265 20.54 -24.47 -13.48
C SER A 265 20.40 -24.63 -15.00
N THR A 266 19.21 -25.05 -15.43
CA THR A 266 18.82 -25.11 -16.85
C THR A 266 17.90 -23.97 -17.25
N LEU A 267 17.75 -22.96 -16.39
CA LEU A 267 16.84 -21.84 -16.64
C LEU A 267 17.35 -20.94 -17.76
N CYS A 268 16.42 -20.50 -18.60
CA CYS A 268 16.58 -19.42 -19.57
C CYS A 268 15.41 -18.45 -19.46
N GLN A 269 15.50 -17.31 -20.15
CA GLN A 269 14.43 -16.30 -20.10
C GLN A 269 13.07 -16.84 -20.63
N GLU A 270 13.10 -17.81 -21.56
CA GLU A 270 11.92 -18.47 -22.12
C GLU A 270 11.38 -19.62 -21.26
N THR A 271 12.08 -20.06 -20.20
CA THR A 271 11.61 -21.18 -19.36
C THR A 271 10.19 -20.91 -18.87
N VAL A 272 9.28 -21.83 -19.17
CA VAL A 272 7.86 -21.73 -18.81
C VAL A 272 7.58 -22.56 -17.58
N PHE A 273 6.89 -21.95 -16.61
CA PHE A 273 6.44 -22.60 -15.40
C PHE A 273 4.94 -22.82 -15.41
N SER A 274 4.52 -24.01 -14.96
CA SER A 274 3.16 -24.30 -14.51
C SER A 274 3.12 -24.28 -12.99
N VAL A 275 2.08 -23.67 -12.41
CA VAL A 275 1.88 -23.60 -10.96
C VAL A 275 0.61 -24.36 -10.61
N SER A 276 0.73 -25.39 -9.79
CA SER A 276 -0.40 -26.19 -9.32
C SER A 276 -0.48 -26.24 -7.81
N GLN A 277 -1.69 -26.48 -7.30
CA GLN A 277 -1.96 -26.48 -5.87
C GLN A 277 -1.47 -27.79 -5.23
N ILE A 278 -0.69 -27.69 -4.14
CA ILE A 278 -0.28 -28.84 -3.32
C ILE A 278 -1.26 -29.01 -2.16
N ASP A 279 -1.49 -27.92 -1.42
CA ASP A 279 -2.31 -27.92 -0.22
C ASP A 279 -3.66 -27.25 -0.53
N PRO A 280 -4.82 -27.88 -0.22
CA PRO A 280 -6.14 -27.26 -0.39
C PRO A 280 -6.28 -25.92 0.34
N ASP A 281 -5.47 -25.69 1.38
CA ASP A 281 -5.45 -24.48 2.20
C ASP A 281 -4.76 -23.27 1.53
N MET A 282 -3.96 -23.49 0.48
CA MET A 282 -3.16 -22.47 -0.21
C MET A 282 -3.52 -22.40 -1.69
N VAL A 283 -4.42 -21.48 -2.04
CA VAL A 283 -4.94 -21.33 -3.40
C VAL A 283 -3.89 -20.69 -4.31
N VAL A 284 -3.80 -21.17 -5.56
CA VAL A 284 -2.96 -20.54 -6.60
C VAL A 284 -3.56 -19.18 -7.00
N PRO A 285 -2.79 -18.07 -6.90
CA PRO A 285 -3.27 -16.74 -7.31
C PRO A 285 -3.67 -16.73 -8.79
N GLU A 286 -4.73 -15.98 -9.13
CA GLU A 286 -5.25 -15.87 -10.51
C GLU A 286 -4.16 -15.63 -11.57
N PRO A 287 -3.16 -14.73 -11.38
CA PRO A 287 -2.11 -14.49 -12.37
C PRO A 287 -1.17 -15.68 -12.63
N LEU A 288 -1.13 -16.65 -11.71
CA LEU A 288 -0.28 -17.84 -11.79
C LEU A 288 -1.04 -19.10 -12.20
N LYS A 289 -2.37 -19.02 -12.39
CA LYS A 289 -3.19 -20.15 -12.87
C LYS A 289 -2.94 -20.50 -14.33
N THR A 290 -2.34 -19.59 -15.10
CA THR A 290 -1.89 -19.84 -16.47
C THR A 290 -0.38 -19.99 -16.48
N PRO A 291 0.19 -20.82 -17.38
CA PRO A 291 1.64 -20.93 -17.52
C PRO A 291 2.29 -19.56 -17.77
N GLN A 292 3.47 -19.35 -17.18
CA GLN A 292 4.21 -18.09 -17.30
C GLN A 292 5.69 -18.34 -17.60
N SER A 293 6.26 -17.56 -18.51
CA SER A 293 7.71 -17.57 -18.75
C SER A 293 8.46 -16.82 -17.65
N LEU A 294 9.72 -17.19 -17.42
CA LEU A 294 10.59 -16.53 -16.45
C LEU A 294 10.68 -15.02 -16.72
N ILE A 295 10.83 -14.60 -17.99
CA ILE A 295 10.88 -13.18 -18.36
C ILE A 295 9.59 -12.43 -18.01
N ASN A 296 8.44 -13.09 -18.17
CA ASN A 296 7.15 -12.49 -17.82
C ASN A 296 7.00 -12.30 -16.31
N LEU A 297 7.42 -13.30 -15.52
CA LEU A 297 7.40 -13.21 -14.07
C LEU A 297 8.34 -12.11 -13.56
N VAL A 298 9.59 -12.09 -14.04
CA VAL A 298 10.61 -11.12 -13.65
C VAL A 298 10.23 -9.70 -14.07
N THR A 299 9.62 -9.51 -15.25
CA THR A 299 9.30 -8.17 -15.76
C THR A 299 8.01 -7.62 -15.14
N HIS A 300 6.98 -8.45 -15.01
CA HIS A 300 5.61 -8.00 -14.76
C HIS A 300 5.00 -8.47 -13.44
N TYR A 301 5.54 -9.52 -12.81
CA TYR A 301 4.94 -10.11 -11.62
C TYR A 301 5.73 -9.86 -10.35
N TRP A 302 7.01 -10.24 -10.28
CA TRP A 302 7.81 -10.22 -9.05
C TRP A 302 8.35 -8.83 -8.71
N ASP A 303 8.23 -8.39 -7.45
CA ASP A 303 8.77 -7.10 -6.98
C ASP A 303 10.26 -7.25 -6.65
N LEU A 304 11.13 -6.79 -7.56
CA LEU A 304 12.58 -6.89 -7.41
C LEU A 304 13.17 -5.81 -6.48
N ASN A 305 12.33 -4.87 -6.05
CA ASN A 305 12.71 -3.82 -5.10
C ASN A 305 12.21 -4.13 -3.68
N ALA A 306 11.56 -5.28 -3.47
CA ALA A 306 11.14 -5.71 -2.14
C ALA A 306 12.35 -5.85 -1.22
N ILE A 307 12.17 -5.44 0.03
CA ILE A 307 13.15 -5.67 1.09
C ILE A 307 12.96 -7.11 1.56
N PRO A 308 13.99 -7.97 1.49
CA PRO A 308 13.92 -9.35 1.94
C PRO A 308 13.51 -9.44 3.39
N ARG A 309 12.90 -10.56 3.73
CA ARG A 309 12.38 -10.85 5.07
C ARG A 309 13.02 -12.12 5.60
N ARG A 310 12.83 -12.36 6.90
CA ARG A 310 13.44 -13.47 7.62
C ARG A 310 13.24 -14.82 6.92
N TYR A 311 12.06 -15.08 6.37
CA TYR A 311 11.78 -16.34 5.67
C TYR A 311 12.68 -16.56 4.45
N MET A 312 12.96 -15.52 3.67
CA MET A 312 13.89 -15.61 2.53
C MET A 312 15.30 -15.97 2.99
N LEU A 313 15.79 -15.39 4.09
CA LEU A 313 17.11 -15.73 4.63
C LEU A 313 17.21 -17.21 5.02
N LYS A 314 16.14 -17.77 5.62
CA LYS A 314 16.07 -19.20 5.94
C LYS A 314 16.16 -20.06 4.68
N LEU A 315 15.39 -19.72 3.64
CA LEU A 315 15.42 -20.47 2.38
C LEU A 315 16.80 -20.42 1.70
N LEU A 316 17.46 -19.26 1.70
CA LEU A 316 18.81 -19.14 1.14
C LEU A 316 19.84 -19.94 1.96
N ALA A 317 19.71 -19.97 3.28
CA ALA A 317 20.57 -20.77 4.14
C ALA A 317 20.44 -22.28 3.88
N GLU A 318 19.27 -22.75 3.49
CA GLU A 318 19.00 -24.16 3.21
C GLU A 318 19.59 -24.65 1.89
N VAL A 319 19.84 -23.74 0.93
CA VAL A 319 20.28 -24.10 -0.43
C VAL A 319 21.74 -23.76 -0.72
N THR A 320 22.35 -22.91 0.08
CA THR A 320 23.75 -22.52 -0.16
C THR A 320 24.70 -23.68 0.14
N PRO A 321 25.65 -23.99 -0.77
CA PRO A 321 26.70 -24.97 -0.51
C PRO A 321 27.87 -24.37 0.29
N ASN A 322 27.87 -23.06 0.54
CA ASN A 322 28.96 -22.36 1.20
C ASN A 322 28.68 -22.21 2.70
N GLU A 323 29.57 -22.76 3.53
CA GLU A 323 29.41 -22.77 5.00
C GLU A 323 29.34 -21.35 5.60
N LEU A 324 30.15 -20.41 5.11
CA LEU A 324 30.16 -19.03 5.62
C LEU A 324 28.87 -18.27 5.27
N GLU A 325 28.36 -18.46 4.05
CA GLU A 325 27.05 -17.92 3.67
C GLU A 325 25.94 -18.53 4.51
N MET A 326 25.96 -19.85 4.71
CA MET A 326 24.98 -20.58 5.51
C MET A 326 24.92 -20.03 6.94
N GLU A 327 26.06 -19.97 7.64
CA GLU A 327 26.14 -19.48 9.02
C GLU A 327 25.60 -18.05 9.13
N LYS A 328 26.01 -17.15 8.23
CA LYS A 328 25.57 -15.75 8.24
C LYS A 328 24.08 -15.59 7.96
N LEU A 329 23.54 -16.37 7.02
CA LEU A 329 22.10 -16.35 6.71
C LEU A 329 21.27 -16.91 7.87
N GLN A 330 21.74 -17.99 8.52
CA GLN A 330 21.09 -18.57 9.70
C GLN A 330 21.13 -17.60 10.89
N GLU A 331 22.27 -16.95 11.13
CA GLU A 331 22.42 -15.95 12.19
C GLU A 331 21.41 -14.82 12.01
N MET A 332 21.39 -14.16 10.83
CA MET A 332 20.42 -13.10 10.55
C MET A 332 18.96 -13.58 10.60
N ALA A 333 18.70 -14.85 10.27
CA ALA A 333 17.37 -15.43 10.31
C ALA A 333 16.91 -15.82 11.73
N SER A 334 17.81 -15.83 12.71
CA SER A 334 17.53 -16.22 14.09
C SER A 334 16.86 -15.08 14.89
N PRO A 335 16.16 -15.38 16.00
CA PRO A 335 15.69 -14.36 16.93
C PRO A 335 16.83 -13.49 17.49
N GLN A 336 18.00 -14.08 17.76
CA GLN A 336 19.16 -13.38 18.32
C GLN A 336 19.82 -12.44 17.31
N GLY A 337 19.83 -12.79 16.03
CA GLY A 337 20.41 -11.99 14.94
C GLY A 337 19.47 -10.93 14.34
N GLN A 338 18.35 -10.62 15.00
CA GLN A 338 17.37 -9.66 14.49
C GLN A 338 17.96 -8.26 14.26
N GLU A 339 18.81 -7.76 15.17
CA GLU A 339 19.49 -6.46 15.00
C GLU A 339 20.40 -6.47 13.76
N MET A 340 21.19 -7.54 13.57
CA MET A 340 22.05 -7.72 12.41
C MET A 340 21.23 -7.75 11.11
N MET A 341 20.11 -8.48 11.09
CA MET A 341 19.19 -8.50 9.97
C MET A 341 18.65 -7.09 9.64
N PHE A 342 18.33 -6.27 10.65
CA PHE A 342 17.82 -4.91 10.45
C PHE A 342 18.87 -3.95 9.91
N ASP A 343 20.10 -4.02 10.44
CA ASP A 343 21.24 -3.26 9.93
C ASP A 343 21.61 -3.63 8.50
N TYR A 344 21.46 -4.92 8.16
CA TYR A 344 21.71 -5.41 6.83
C TYR A 344 20.55 -5.09 5.86
N LEU A 345 19.31 -5.39 6.20
CA LEU A 345 18.19 -5.29 5.25
C LEU A 345 17.40 -3.99 5.39
N SER A 346 16.78 -3.80 6.55
CA SER A 346 15.71 -2.83 6.78
C SER A 346 16.20 -1.37 6.78
N ARG A 347 17.27 -1.07 7.52
CA ARG A 347 17.83 0.28 7.68
C ARG A 347 18.41 0.85 6.38
N PRO A 348 19.19 0.10 5.59
CA PRO A 348 19.69 0.58 4.29
C PRO A 348 18.68 0.37 3.15
N LYS A 349 17.53 -0.26 3.40
CA LYS A 349 16.54 -0.63 2.38
C LYS A 349 17.17 -1.49 1.27
N ARG A 350 17.96 -2.48 1.66
CA ARG A 350 18.62 -3.43 0.75
C ARG A 350 17.55 -4.24 0.02
N THR A 351 17.63 -4.29 -1.31
CA THR A 351 16.63 -5.00 -2.12
C THR A 351 16.96 -6.49 -2.23
N ILE A 352 15.99 -7.29 -2.67
CA ILE A 352 16.18 -8.71 -2.97
C ILE A 352 17.30 -8.95 -3.98
N LEU A 353 17.43 -8.12 -5.01
CA LEU A 353 18.52 -8.26 -5.99
C LEU A 353 19.91 -8.06 -5.37
N GLU A 354 20.03 -7.12 -4.44
CA GLU A 354 21.30 -6.89 -3.74
C GLU A 354 21.61 -8.02 -2.79
N LEU A 355 20.61 -8.54 -2.06
CA LEU A 355 20.80 -9.74 -1.23
C LEU A 355 21.26 -10.93 -2.07
N LEU A 356 20.62 -11.20 -3.20
CA LEU A 356 21.01 -12.30 -4.08
C LEU A 356 22.43 -12.12 -4.63
N ALA A 357 22.81 -10.90 -4.99
CA ALA A 357 24.18 -10.59 -5.42
C ALA A 357 25.21 -10.72 -4.29
N ASP A 358 24.84 -10.37 -3.05
CA ASP A 358 25.72 -10.45 -1.88
C ASP A 358 25.95 -11.90 -1.40
N PHE A 359 25.11 -12.85 -1.81
CA PHE A 359 25.19 -14.29 -1.48
C PHE A 359 25.20 -15.15 -2.76
N PRO A 360 26.27 -15.07 -3.57
CA PRO A 360 26.32 -15.71 -4.89
C PRO A 360 26.28 -17.25 -4.84
N HIS A 361 26.80 -17.90 -3.80
CA HIS A 361 26.75 -19.36 -3.71
C HIS A 361 25.33 -19.84 -3.42
N ALA A 362 24.61 -19.17 -2.51
CA ALA A 362 23.19 -19.39 -2.28
C ALA A 362 22.39 -19.16 -3.57
N THR A 363 22.63 -18.02 -4.23
CA THR A 363 21.88 -17.60 -5.41
C THR A 363 22.03 -18.55 -6.59
N SER A 364 23.26 -18.98 -6.89
CA SER A 364 23.52 -19.93 -7.98
C SER A 364 22.85 -21.29 -7.77
N HIS A 365 22.59 -21.67 -6.52
CA HIS A 365 22.01 -22.95 -6.15
C HIS A 365 20.50 -22.89 -5.85
N ILE A 366 19.82 -21.76 -6.10
CA ILE A 366 18.37 -21.64 -5.88
C ILE A 366 17.62 -22.61 -6.80
N PRO A 367 16.89 -23.60 -6.27
CA PRO A 367 16.00 -24.43 -7.07
C PRO A 367 14.84 -23.59 -7.60
N TYR A 368 14.46 -23.80 -8.87
CA TYR A 368 13.41 -23.01 -9.52
C TYR A 368 12.07 -22.96 -8.75
N PRO A 369 11.60 -24.00 -8.01
CA PRO A 369 10.37 -23.87 -7.23
C PRO A 369 10.48 -22.82 -6.13
N LEU A 370 11.66 -22.62 -5.53
CA LEU A 370 11.86 -21.64 -4.47
C LEU A 370 11.78 -20.20 -4.98
N LEU A 371 11.95 -19.94 -6.27
CA LEU A 371 11.72 -18.58 -6.82
C LEU A 371 10.31 -18.08 -6.49
N PHE A 372 9.33 -18.99 -6.48
CA PHE A 372 7.96 -18.67 -6.12
C PHE A 372 7.75 -18.45 -4.62
N GLU A 373 8.70 -18.83 -3.75
CA GLU A 373 8.69 -18.51 -2.32
C GLU A 373 9.43 -17.19 -2.01
N LEU A 374 10.52 -16.92 -2.74
CA LEU A 374 11.40 -15.78 -2.53
C LEU A 374 10.78 -14.45 -2.97
N PHE A 375 10.07 -14.45 -4.11
CA PHE A 375 9.55 -13.22 -4.70
C PHE A 375 8.06 -13.03 -4.42
N THR A 376 7.70 -11.79 -4.07
CA THR A 376 6.30 -11.36 -3.91
C THR A 376 5.80 -10.63 -5.14
N PRO A 377 4.47 -10.60 -5.41
CA PRO A 377 3.95 -9.82 -6.52
C PRO A 377 4.18 -8.32 -6.34
N ILE A 378 4.52 -7.62 -7.43
CA ILE A 378 4.49 -6.17 -7.56
C ILE A 378 3.13 -5.68 -7.05
N ARG A 379 3.12 -4.57 -6.33
CA ARG A 379 1.87 -3.91 -5.93
C ARG A 379 1.52 -2.78 -6.89
N PRO A 380 0.25 -2.57 -7.22
CA PRO A 380 -0.15 -1.38 -7.93
C PRO A 380 0.01 -0.14 -7.04
N ARG A 381 0.20 1.02 -7.66
CA ARG A 381 0.36 2.30 -6.96
C ARG A 381 -0.80 3.23 -7.32
N ALA A 382 -1.33 3.88 -6.29
CA ALA A 382 -2.42 4.83 -6.36
C ALA A 382 -1.90 6.23 -6.69
N PHE A 383 -2.60 6.96 -7.56
CA PHE A 383 -2.38 8.36 -7.83
C PHE A 383 -3.72 9.10 -7.89
N SER A 384 -3.86 10.21 -7.16
CA SER A 384 -5.04 11.07 -7.29
C SER A 384 -5.12 11.62 -8.72
N ILE A 385 -6.30 11.51 -9.35
CA ILE A 385 -6.48 11.94 -10.73
C ILE A 385 -6.44 13.47 -10.81
N ALA A 386 -5.64 14.00 -11.73
CA ALA A 386 -5.40 15.43 -11.93
C ALA A 386 -6.18 16.04 -13.11
N SER A 387 -6.95 15.24 -13.83
CA SER A 387 -7.83 15.64 -14.94
C SER A 387 -9.30 15.67 -14.51
N SER A 388 -10.09 16.55 -15.10
CA SER A 388 -11.57 16.50 -15.05
C SER A 388 -12.10 15.71 -16.24
N PRO A 389 -13.12 14.84 -16.07
CA PRO A 389 -13.73 14.11 -17.17
C PRO A 389 -14.28 15.03 -18.27
N GLU A 390 -14.90 16.15 -17.90
CA GLU A 390 -15.53 17.10 -18.80
C GLU A 390 -14.50 18.02 -19.49
N ALA A 391 -13.49 18.47 -18.77
CA ALA A 391 -12.44 19.34 -19.31
C ALA A 391 -11.39 18.57 -20.13
N HIS A 392 -11.20 17.28 -19.86
CA HIS A 392 -10.16 16.45 -20.47
C HIS A 392 -10.76 15.14 -21.00
N LYS A 393 -11.73 15.25 -21.90
CA LYS A 393 -12.49 14.11 -22.43
C LYS A 393 -11.57 13.06 -23.05
N GLY A 394 -11.75 11.81 -22.62
CA GLY A 394 -10.95 10.67 -23.10
C GLY A 394 -9.53 10.59 -22.52
N GLU A 395 -9.19 11.44 -21.55
CA GLU A 395 -7.87 11.50 -20.95
C GLU A 395 -7.89 11.33 -19.42
N LEU A 396 -6.81 10.73 -18.91
CA LEU A 396 -6.50 10.65 -17.49
C LEU A 396 -5.15 11.27 -17.22
N HIS A 397 -5.07 12.18 -16.26
CA HIS A 397 -3.82 12.84 -15.89
C HIS A 397 -3.44 12.47 -14.46
N ILE A 398 -2.15 12.28 -14.20
CA ILE A 398 -1.58 12.10 -12.85
C ILE A 398 -0.35 12.97 -12.66
N LEU A 399 -0.13 13.42 -11.42
CA LEU A 399 1.07 14.17 -11.04
C LEU A 399 1.97 13.30 -10.15
N VAL A 400 3.16 13.00 -10.64
CA VAL A 400 4.04 11.97 -10.07
C VAL A 400 5.35 12.59 -9.62
N ALA A 401 5.61 12.59 -8.31
CA ALA A 401 6.92 12.91 -7.78
C ALA A 401 7.85 11.68 -7.93
N ILE A 402 8.98 11.85 -8.61
CA ILE A 402 9.91 10.75 -8.85
C ILE A 402 10.67 10.43 -7.56
N VAL A 403 10.46 9.23 -7.03
CA VAL A 403 11.09 8.78 -5.79
C VAL A 403 12.52 8.34 -6.09
N LYS A 404 13.47 9.13 -5.60
CA LYS A 404 14.90 8.85 -5.61
C LYS A 404 15.52 9.39 -4.33
N TYR A 405 16.10 8.52 -3.51
CA TYR A 405 16.74 8.90 -2.25
C TYR A 405 18.03 8.11 -2.00
N LYS A 406 18.89 8.64 -1.13
CA LYS A 406 20.11 7.95 -0.69
C LYS A 406 19.88 7.31 0.67
N THR A 407 20.56 6.22 0.92
CA THR A 407 20.59 5.54 2.23
C THR A 407 22.03 5.50 2.72
N LYS A 408 22.34 4.71 3.75
CA LYS A 408 23.73 4.40 4.12
C LYS A 408 24.50 3.74 2.95
N LEU A 409 23.80 3.14 1.98
CA LEU A 409 24.40 2.58 0.78
C LEU A 409 24.64 3.65 -0.30
N LEU A 410 25.72 3.49 -1.05
CA LEU A 410 26.14 4.42 -2.12
C LEU A 410 25.13 4.48 -3.28
N LYS A 411 24.57 3.32 -3.66
CA LYS A 411 23.56 3.22 -4.73
C LYS A 411 22.26 3.90 -4.29
N PRO A 412 21.73 4.86 -5.06
CA PRO A 412 20.46 5.51 -4.72
C PRO A 412 19.30 4.52 -4.84
N ARG A 413 18.34 4.64 -3.92
CA ARG A 413 17.08 3.90 -3.93
C ARG A 413 16.11 4.57 -4.88
N LEU A 414 15.50 3.77 -5.76
CA LEU A 414 14.54 4.22 -6.77
C LEU A 414 13.18 3.61 -6.47
N GLY A 415 12.13 4.42 -6.40
CA GLY A 415 10.77 3.91 -6.33
C GLY A 415 10.40 3.22 -7.64
N LEU A 416 9.93 1.97 -7.57
CA LEU A 416 9.61 1.13 -8.74
C LEU A 416 8.64 1.84 -9.70
N CYS A 417 7.45 2.19 -9.21
CA CYS A 417 6.40 2.76 -10.06
C CYS A 417 6.78 4.14 -10.61
N SER A 418 7.32 5.04 -9.79
CA SER A 418 7.64 6.39 -10.23
C SER A 418 8.76 6.43 -11.26
N ASN A 419 9.81 5.61 -11.10
CA ASN A 419 10.91 5.57 -12.08
C ASN A 419 10.52 4.82 -13.34
N TRP A 420 9.68 3.77 -13.24
CA TRP A 420 9.08 3.14 -14.41
C TRP A 420 8.25 4.15 -15.21
N LEU A 421 7.33 4.87 -14.56
CA LEU A 421 6.54 5.95 -15.18
C LEU A 421 7.41 7.04 -15.79
N ALA A 422 8.50 7.45 -15.12
CA ALA A 422 9.44 8.44 -15.65
C ALA A 422 10.20 7.94 -16.90
N SER A 423 10.32 6.63 -17.09
CA SER A 423 10.99 6.04 -18.27
C SER A 423 10.07 5.94 -19.49
N LEU A 424 8.75 6.01 -19.31
CA LEU A 424 7.78 5.84 -20.38
C LEU A 424 7.77 7.01 -21.37
N LYS A 425 7.64 6.67 -22.65
CA LYS A 425 7.50 7.59 -23.78
C LYS A 425 6.07 7.57 -24.33
N PRO A 426 5.64 8.61 -25.06
CA PRO A 426 4.37 8.59 -25.77
C PRO A 426 4.18 7.32 -26.60
N GLY A 427 2.98 6.73 -26.53
CA GLY A 427 2.62 5.46 -27.18
C GLY A 427 2.90 4.20 -26.35
N ASN A 428 3.69 4.27 -25.27
CA ASN A 428 3.88 3.10 -24.40
C ASN A 428 2.58 2.71 -23.69
N ALA A 429 2.30 1.41 -23.64
CA ALA A 429 1.11 0.86 -23.02
C ALA A 429 1.25 0.75 -21.49
N VAL A 430 0.18 1.05 -20.78
CA VAL A 430 0.10 1.07 -19.32
C VAL A 430 -1.19 0.40 -18.89
N ASN A 431 -1.11 -0.50 -17.91
CA ASN A 431 -2.28 -1.14 -17.33
C ASN A 431 -2.78 -0.32 -16.14
N LEU A 432 -4.05 0.06 -16.19
CA LEU A 432 -4.70 1.02 -15.31
C LEU A 432 -6.05 0.48 -14.81
N TRP A 433 -6.50 0.96 -13.66
CA TRP A 433 -7.91 0.88 -13.28
C TRP A 433 -8.29 2.03 -12.35
N LEU A 434 -9.59 2.30 -12.29
CA LEU A 434 -10.14 3.34 -11.42
C LEU A 434 -10.51 2.77 -10.06
N GLN A 435 -10.23 3.54 -9.01
CA GLN A 435 -10.68 3.27 -7.66
C GLN A 435 -11.35 4.54 -7.11
N LYS A 436 -12.43 4.36 -6.36
CA LYS A 436 -13.03 5.48 -5.63
C LYS A 436 -12.05 5.97 -4.58
N GLY A 437 -11.64 7.23 -4.67
CA GLY A 437 -10.73 7.83 -3.69
C GLY A 437 -11.42 8.14 -2.37
N SER A 438 -10.74 8.85 -1.48
CA SER A 438 -11.31 9.24 -0.19
C SER A 438 -12.09 10.56 -0.28
N LEU A 439 -11.65 11.46 -1.16
CA LEU A 439 -12.23 12.79 -1.33
C LEU A 439 -13.62 12.72 -1.96
N ARG A 440 -14.59 13.37 -1.32
CA ARG A 440 -15.96 13.55 -1.81
C ARG A 440 -16.29 15.03 -1.86
N PHE A 441 -16.33 15.58 -3.06
CA PHE A 441 -16.65 16.99 -3.28
C PHE A 441 -18.17 17.25 -3.10
N PRO A 442 -18.55 18.48 -2.70
CA PRO A 442 -19.95 18.82 -2.50
C PRO A 442 -20.75 18.81 -3.80
N SER A 443 -21.97 18.29 -3.74
CA SER A 443 -22.94 18.40 -4.84
C SER A 443 -23.53 19.81 -4.98
N LYS A 444 -23.62 20.54 -3.87
CA LYS A 444 -24.02 21.94 -3.85
C LYS A 444 -22.90 22.81 -4.43
N GLN A 445 -23.25 23.70 -5.35
CA GLN A 445 -22.29 24.50 -6.09
C GLN A 445 -22.02 25.86 -5.42
N ASP A 446 -22.92 26.34 -4.58
CA ASP A 446 -22.87 27.63 -3.90
C ASP A 446 -22.11 27.61 -2.56
N VAL A 447 -21.73 26.42 -2.06
CA VAL A 447 -20.98 26.30 -0.81
C VAL A 447 -19.50 26.61 -1.01
N PRO A 448 -18.85 27.35 -0.08
CA PRO A 448 -17.41 27.57 -0.14
C PRO A 448 -16.63 26.26 -0.04
N VAL A 449 -15.56 26.16 -0.82
CA VAL A 449 -14.66 25.01 -0.87
C VAL A 449 -13.22 25.51 -0.73
N VAL A 450 -12.58 25.14 0.38
CA VAL A 450 -11.18 25.43 0.67
C VAL A 450 -10.35 24.18 0.40
N MET A 451 -9.44 24.27 -0.56
CA MET A 451 -8.59 23.19 -1.02
C MET A 451 -7.15 23.50 -0.63
N ILE A 452 -6.51 22.63 0.16
CA ILE A 452 -5.15 22.79 0.67
C ILE A 452 -4.30 21.66 0.10
N GLY A 453 -3.47 21.98 -0.89
CA GLY A 453 -2.73 20.98 -1.68
C GLY A 453 -1.30 21.39 -1.98
N PRO A 454 -0.37 21.35 -1.01
CA PRO A 454 1.03 21.60 -1.28
C PRO A 454 1.67 20.49 -2.13
N GLY A 455 2.57 20.87 -3.05
CA GLY A 455 3.28 19.95 -3.94
C GLY A 455 2.33 19.11 -4.80
N THR A 456 2.52 17.78 -4.80
CA THR A 456 1.66 16.86 -5.55
C THR A 456 0.25 16.72 -4.98
N GLY A 457 0.00 17.23 -3.77
CA GLY A 457 -1.33 17.31 -3.16
C GLY A 457 -2.36 18.11 -3.96
N VAL A 458 -1.91 18.93 -4.91
CA VAL A 458 -2.79 19.74 -5.76
C VAL A 458 -3.54 18.93 -6.83
N ALA A 459 -3.11 17.70 -7.14
CA ALA A 459 -3.67 16.87 -8.19
C ALA A 459 -5.22 16.76 -8.16
N PRO A 460 -5.87 16.28 -7.08
CA PRO A 460 -7.33 16.16 -7.05
C PRO A 460 -8.04 17.52 -7.16
N PHE A 461 -7.41 18.61 -6.70
CA PHE A 461 -7.99 19.94 -6.78
C PHE A 461 -7.93 20.53 -8.19
N ARG A 462 -6.89 20.18 -8.96
CA ARG A 462 -6.86 20.47 -10.40
C ARG A 462 -8.04 19.84 -11.10
N SER A 463 -8.30 18.56 -10.86
CA SER A 463 -9.46 17.85 -11.39
C SER A 463 -10.76 18.59 -11.03
N TYR A 464 -10.97 18.89 -9.75
CA TYR A 464 -12.21 19.51 -9.29
C TYR A 464 -12.42 20.95 -9.81
N ILE A 465 -11.39 21.79 -9.82
CA ILE A 465 -11.54 23.18 -10.31
C ILE A 465 -11.84 23.19 -11.82
N HIS A 466 -11.16 22.35 -12.61
CA HIS A 466 -11.48 22.23 -14.03
C HIS A 466 -12.90 21.69 -14.27
N GLN A 467 -13.37 20.76 -13.43
CA GLN A 467 -14.73 20.28 -13.47
C GLN A 467 -15.74 21.41 -13.32
N ARG A 468 -15.60 22.16 -12.22
CA ARG A 468 -16.46 23.30 -11.91
C ARG A 468 -16.40 24.37 -13.00
N ASN A 469 -15.24 24.57 -13.62
CA ASN A 469 -15.10 25.51 -14.72
C ASN A 469 -15.85 25.06 -15.98
N SER A 470 -15.74 23.78 -16.36
CA SER A 470 -16.46 23.22 -17.51
C SER A 470 -17.98 23.21 -17.30
N GLU A 471 -18.45 23.04 -16.07
CA GLU A 471 -19.87 23.13 -15.71
C GLU A 471 -20.39 24.58 -15.65
N GLY A 472 -19.51 25.59 -15.72
CA GLY A 472 -19.89 27.00 -15.59
C GLY A 472 -20.14 27.45 -14.14
N THR A 473 -19.74 26.65 -13.16
CA THR A 473 -20.09 26.81 -11.74
C THR A 473 -18.89 27.23 -10.89
N ALA A 474 -17.71 27.38 -11.48
CA ALA A 474 -16.53 27.89 -10.80
C ALA A 474 -16.60 29.41 -10.58
N SER A 475 -16.32 29.85 -9.36
CA SER A 475 -16.23 31.25 -8.97
C SER A 475 -15.16 31.43 -7.88
N ALA A 476 -14.39 32.51 -7.97
CA ALA A 476 -13.36 32.88 -7.00
C ALA A 476 -13.93 33.18 -5.61
N GLU A 477 -15.23 33.45 -5.49
CA GLU A 477 -15.89 33.66 -4.19
C GLU A 477 -16.01 32.36 -3.39
N ILE A 478 -16.18 31.24 -4.08
CA ILE A 478 -16.48 29.94 -3.49
C ILE A 478 -15.31 28.96 -3.57
N LEU A 479 -14.47 29.00 -4.62
CA LEU A 479 -13.34 28.09 -4.78
C LEU A 479 -12.05 28.77 -4.33
N HIS A 480 -11.46 28.28 -3.24
CA HIS A 480 -10.22 28.81 -2.67
C HIS A 480 -9.15 27.72 -2.67
N LEU A 481 -8.07 27.94 -3.40
CA LEU A 481 -6.92 27.03 -3.46
C LEU A 481 -5.74 27.61 -2.69
N TYR A 482 -5.32 26.90 -1.64
CA TYR A 482 -4.09 27.14 -0.89
C TYR A 482 -3.02 26.15 -1.36
N PHE A 483 -2.14 26.63 -2.22
CA PHE A 483 -1.03 25.87 -2.77
C PHE A 483 0.27 26.20 -2.03
N GLY A 484 1.16 25.22 -1.90
CA GLY A 484 2.48 25.42 -1.30
C GLY A 484 3.57 24.66 -2.04
N CYS A 485 4.71 25.30 -2.24
CA CYS A 485 5.91 24.66 -2.80
C CYS A 485 7.19 25.31 -2.23
N ARG A 486 8.37 24.91 -2.72
CA ARG A 486 9.63 25.50 -2.26
C ARG A 486 9.86 26.86 -2.89
N LYS A 487 9.82 26.96 -4.22
CA LYS A 487 10.11 28.18 -4.97
C LYS A 487 9.11 28.39 -6.10
N LYS A 488 8.71 29.64 -6.32
CA LYS A 488 7.81 30.00 -7.41
C LYS A 488 8.33 29.57 -8.79
N ASP A 489 9.62 29.78 -9.04
CA ASP A 489 10.25 29.46 -10.33
C ASP A 489 10.84 28.04 -10.36
N GLY A 490 10.60 27.24 -9.32
CA GLY A 490 11.18 25.90 -9.16
C GLY A 490 10.16 24.77 -9.30
N ASP A 491 9.14 24.77 -8.43
CA ASP A 491 8.20 23.66 -8.23
C ASP A 491 6.74 24.12 -8.10
N PHE A 492 6.40 25.25 -8.75
CA PHE A 492 5.02 25.72 -8.82
C PHE A 492 4.23 24.99 -9.93
N HIS A 493 3.75 23.79 -9.60
CA HIS A 493 2.97 22.95 -10.50
C HIS A 493 1.71 23.67 -11.03
N PHE A 494 1.46 23.53 -12.34
CA PHE A 494 0.29 24.09 -13.03
C PHE A 494 0.12 25.62 -12.93
N SER A 495 1.21 26.37 -12.69
CA SER A 495 1.17 27.83 -12.54
C SER A 495 0.39 28.55 -13.64
N LYS A 496 0.56 28.13 -14.91
CA LYS A 496 -0.19 28.67 -16.06
C LYS A 496 -1.70 28.46 -15.94
N ASP A 497 -2.14 27.27 -15.54
CA ASP A 497 -3.56 26.93 -15.35
C ASP A 497 -4.16 27.82 -14.25
N TRP A 498 -3.44 27.96 -13.12
CA TRP A 498 -3.91 28.75 -11.99
C TRP A 498 -4.04 30.23 -12.31
N PHE A 499 -3.06 30.82 -12.98
CA PHE A 499 -3.14 32.22 -13.37
C PHE A 499 -4.27 32.48 -14.37
N ALA A 500 -4.51 31.56 -15.30
CA ALA A 500 -5.61 31.68 -16.26
C ALA A 500 -6.98 31.61 -15.55
N LEU A 501 -7.18 30.63 -14.67
CA LEU A 501 -8.42 30.45 -13.90
C LEU A 501 -8.68 31.61 -12.92
N GLN A 502 -7.63 32.10 -12.26
CA GLN A 502 -7.73 33.25 -11.36
C GLN A 502 -8.09 34.52 -12.12
N LYS A 503 -7.43 34.80 -13.26
CA LYS A 503 -7.74 35.95 -14.13
C LYS A 503 -9.17 35.91 -14.64
N ALA A 504 -9.72 34.72 -14.87
CA ALA A 504 -11.11 34.51 -15.28
C ALA A 504 -12.11 34.54 -14.11
N GLY A 505 -11.67 34.86 -12.88
CA GLY A 505 -12.54 34.93 -11.70
C GLY A 505 -13.09 33.58 -11.25
N LYS A 506 -12.43 32.46 -11.60
CA LYS A 506 -12.91 31.09 -11.35
C LYS A 506 -12.43 30.49 -10.03
N VAL A 507 -11.29 30.95 -9.52
CA VAL A 507 -10.69 30.46 -8.28
C VAL A 507 -9.89 31.57 -7.61
N THR A 508 -9.95 31.65 -6.28
CA THR A 508 -9.02 32.44 -5.48
C THR A 508 -7.79 31.58 -5.18
N LEU A 509 -6.62 32.03 -5.65
CA LEU A 509 -5.35 31.34 -5.49
C LEU A 509 -4.49 32.00 -4.40
N ASN A 510 -4.08 31.21 -3.41
CA ASN A 510 -3.16 31.60 -2.35
C ASN A 510 -1.94 30.67 -2.38
N CYS A 511 -0.74 31.24 -2.59
CA CYS A 511 0.49 30.46 -2.72
C CYS A 511 1.48 30.72 -1.59
N ALA A 512 1.98 29.64 -0.99
CA ALA A 512 3.04 29.66 0.01
C ALA A 512 4.36 29.15 -0.62
N PHE A 513 5.31 30.05 -0.83
CA PHE A 513 6.66 29.70 -1.31
C PHE A 513 7.62 29.63 -0.12
N SER A 514 8.02 28.43 0.28
CA SER A 514 8.76 28.23 1.54
C SER A 514 10.24 28.62 1.50
N ARG A 515 10.79 28.96 0.32
CA ARG A 515 12.21 29.24 0.09
C ARG A 515 12.50 30.42 -0.85
N ASP A 516 11.51 31.28 -1.09
CA ASP A 516 11.70 32.52 -1.87
C ASP A 516 12.15 33.70 -0.98
N GLN A 517 12.12 33.50 0.34
CA GLN A 517 12.55 34.44 1.38
C GLN A 517 13.22 33.68 2.53
N GLU A 518 13.81 34.40 3.49
CA GLU A 518 14.52 33.82 4.65
C GLU A 518 13.56 33.05 5.58
N ASP A 519 12.43 33.65 5.93
CA ASP A 519 11.41 33.01 6.75
C ASP A 519 10.55 32.01 5.95
N LYS A 520 10.38 30.80 6.47
CA LYS A 520 9.59 29.78 5.77
C LYS A 520 8.10 30.09 5.84
N ILE A 521 7.49 30.34 4.68
CA ILE A 521 6.04 30.50 4.55
C ILE A 521 5.43 29.17 4.09
N TYR A 522 4.48 28.66 4.87
CA TYR A 522 3.72 27.45 4.58
C TYR A 522 2.22 27.75 4.47
N VAL A 523 1.45 26.78 3.97
CA VAL A 523 -0.01 26.95 3.76
C VAL A 523 -0.76 27.30 5.03
N GLN A 524 -0.38 26.75 6.20
CA GLN A 524 -1.01 27.10 7.47
C GLN A 524 -0.80 28.57 7.86
N HIS A 525 0.31 29.19 7.45
CA HIS A 525 0.53 30.62 7.71
C HIS A 525 -0.44 31.48 6.90
N LEU A 526 -0.76 31.07 5.67
CA LEU A 526 -1.76 31.75 4.84
C LEU A 526 -3.18 31.56 5.42
N LEU A 527 -3.49 30.36 5.91
CA LEU A 527 -4.77 30.10 6.59
C LEU A 527 -4.92 30.94 7.85
N SER A 528 -3.87 31.06 8.67
CA SER A 528 -3.87 31.91 9.86
C SER A 528 -3.99 33.40 9.54
N ARG A 529 -3.41 33.85 8.42
CA ARG A 529 -3.60 35.21 7.89
C ARG A 529 -5.05 35.45 7.50
N ASP A 530 -5.70 34.46 6.90
CA ASP A 530 -7.07 34.54 6.38
C ASP A 530 -8.13 34.01 7.38
N LYS A 531 -7.82 33.96 8.68
CA LYS A 531 -8.61 33.29 9.71
C LYS A 531 -10.07 33.75 9.80
N GLU A 532 -10.36 35.05 9.60
CA GLU A 532 -11.73 35.58 9.58
C GLU A 532 -12.54 35.01 8.41
N LEU A 533 -11.90 34.90 7.24
CA LEU A 533 -12.50 34.32 6.05
C LEU A 533 -12.71 32.81 6.22
N MET A 534 -11.72 32.11 6.77
CA MET A 534 -11.82 30.69 7.07
C MET A 534 -13.01 30.44 7.98
N TRP A 535 -13.11 31.18 9.09
CA TRP A 535 -14.25 31.06 10.01
C TRP A 535 -15.59 31.36 9.33
N LYS A 536 -15.67 32.39 8.48
CA LYS A 536 -16.87 32.69 7.68
C LYS A 536 -17.28 31.48 6.84
N PHE A 537 -16.35 30.83 6.14
CA PHE A 537 -16.64 29.65 5.33
C PHE A 537 -17.07 28.45 6.17
N LEU A 538 -16.42 28.20 7.31
CA LEU A 538 -16.80 27.12 8.21
C LEU A 538 -18.25 27.28 8.69
N ARG A 539 -18.69 28.49 9.05
CA ARG A 539 -20.08 28.77 9.45
C ARG A 539 -21.07 28.65 8.30
N ALA A 540 -20.66 28.99 7.07
CA ALA A 540 -21.51 28.94 5.88
C ALA A 540 -21.70 27.51 5.31
N GLY A 541 -21.33 26.47 6.06
CA GLY A 541 -21.44 25.09 5.56
C GLY A 541 -20.31 24.68 4.62
N GLY A 542 -19.22 25.46 4.55
CA GLY A 542 -18.12 25.22 3.62
C GLY A 542 -17.37 23.90 3.87
N TYR A 543 -16.68 23.46 2.82
CA TYR A 543 -15.89 22.24 2.78
C TYR A 543 -14.40 22.56 2.83
N VAL A 544 -13.65 21.72 3.53
CA VAL A 544 -12.19 21.78 3.66
C VAL A 544 -11.61 20.46 3.19
N PHE A 545 -10.69 20.54 2.24
CA PHE A 545 -9.98 19.39 1.71
C PHE A 545 -8.48 19.58 1.87
N VAL A 546 -7.81 18.61 2.48
CA VAL A 546 -6.35 18.62 2.69
C VAL A 546 -5.76 17.44 1.93
N ALA A 547 -4.81 17.69 1.04
CA ALA A 547 -4.13 16.61 0.30
C ALA A 547 -2.62 16.83 0.20
N GLY A 548 -1.83 15.75 0.24
CA GLY A 548 -0.38 15.79 0.09
C GLY A 548 0.38 14.97 1.13
N ASN A 549 1.51 15.49 1.61
CA ASN A 549 2.40 14.76 2.52
C ASN A 549 1.77 14.54 3.91
N SER A 550 1.82 13.30 4.43
CA SER A 550 1.21 12.88 5.70
C SER A 550 1.99 13.19 6.97
N ASN A 551 3.11 13.93 6.90
CA ASN A 551 3.90 14.35 8.07
C ASN A 551 3.15 15.45 8.86
N ASN A 552 3.82 16.56 9.20
CA ASN A 552 3.23 17.58 10.07
C ASN A 552 2.15 18.46 9.39
N MET A 553 2.07 18.45 8.05
CA MET A 553 1.20 19.37 7.31
C MET A 553 -0.29 19.25 7.68
N PRO A 554 -0.90 18.05 7.73
CA PRO A 554 -2.32 17.92 8.05
C PRO A 554 -2.65 18.41 9.45
N THR A 555 -1.80 18.10 10.43
CA THR A 555 -1.95 18.56 11.82
C THR A 555 -1.92 20.07 11.89
N SER A 556 -0.91 20.72 11.30
CA SER A 556 -0.79 22.19 11.31
C SER A 556 -1.95 22.89 10.58
N VAL A 557 -2.47 22.29 9.51
CA VAL A 557 -3.66 22.83 8.81
C VAL A 557 -4.90 22.70 9.69
N ARG A 558 -5.09 21.56 10.36
CA ARG A 558 -6.21 21.36 11.30
C ARG A 558 -6.15 22.37 12.46
N GLU A 559 -4.96 22.63 12.99
CA GLU A 559 -4.75 23.65 14.03
C GLU A 559 -5.12 25.06 13.56
N ALA A 560 -4.72 25.46 12.34
CA ALA A 560 -5.09 26.78 11.80
C ALA A 560 -6.61 26.98 11.70
N PHE A 561 -7.36 25.95 11.32
CA PHE A 561 -8.84 26.00 11.32
C PHE A 561 -9.43 26.03 12.73
N ARG A 562 -8.89 25.24 13.67
CA ARG A 562 -9.28 25.31 15.09
C ARG A 562 -9.07 26.71 15.64
N ASP A 563 -7.91 27.31 15.40
CA ASP A 563 -7.54 28.62 15.92
C ASP A 563 -8.39 29.74 15.29
N SER A 564 -8.82 29.57 14.03
CA SER A 564 -9.81 30.44 13.39
C SER A 564 -11.17 30.36 14.11
N ALA A 565 -11.61 29.16 14.49
CA ALA A 565 -12.86 28.96 15.24
C ALA A 565 -12.79 29.52 16.68
N VAL A 566 -11.63 29.48 17.32
CA VAL A 566 -11.40 30.10 18.64
C VAL A 566 -11.40 31.62 18.51
N SER A 567 -10.48 32.17 17.72
CA SER A 567 -10.22 33.61 17.69
C SER A 567 -11.32 34.43 17.00
N CYS A 568 -11.93 33.90 15.94
CA CYS A 568 -12.99 34.60 15.20
C CYS A 568 -14.40 34.11 15.54
N GLY A 569 -14.52 32.90 16.10
CA GLY A 569 -15.80 32.29 16.47
C GLY A 569 -16.17 32.39 17.95
N GLY A 570 -15.22 32.77 18.82
CA GLY A 570 -15.44 32.84 20.26
C GLY A 570 -15.64 31.47 20.92
N LEU A 571 -15.27 30.38 20.24
CA LEU A 571 -15.33 29.04 20.82
C LEU A 571 -14.17 28.80 21.78
N GLY A 572 -14.43 28.11 22.89
CA GLY A 572 -13.35 27.50 23.69
C GLY A 572 -12.62 26.41 22.89
N ILE A 573 -11.39 26.07 23.30
CA ILE A 573 -10.53 25.14 22.53
C ILE A 573 -11.16 23.76 22.33
N ASP A 574 -11.84 23.23 23.35
CA ASP A 574 -12.52 21.92 23.28
C ASP A 574 -13.72 21.97 22.34
N ALA A 575 -14.50 23.06 22.39
CA ALA A 575 -15.63 23.28 21.50
C ALA A 575 -15.17 23.44 20.04
N ALA A 576 -14.04 24.12 19.80
CA ALA A 576 -13.43 24.24 18.48
C ALA A 576 -12.95 22.88 17.95
N ASN A 577 -12.31 22.06 18.78
CA ASN A 577 -11.92 20.70 18.39
C ASN A 577 -13.14 19.84 18.06
N ALA A 578 -14.17 19.85 18.91
CA ALA A 578 -15.41 19.12 18.67
C ALA A 578 -16.15 19.59 17.40
N PHE A 579 -16.03 20.87 17.05
CA PHE A 579 -16.57 21.42 15.81
C PHE A 579 -15.86 20.82 14.57
N ILE A 580 -14.53 20.77 14.58
CA ILE A 580 -13.76 20.16 13.48
C ILE A 580 -14.04 18.65 13.40
N ASP A 581 -14.10 17.94 14.54
CA ASP A 581 -14.45 16.51 14.58
C ASP A 581 -15.86 16.24 14.04
N LYS A 582 -16.79 17.16 14.26
CA LYS A 582 -18.12 17.12 13.65
C LYS A 582 -18.02 17.29 12.13
N MET A 583 -17.22 18.23 11.64
CA MET A 583 -17.02 18.41 10.20
C MET A 583 -16.38 17.18 9.54
N GLU A 584 -15.43 16.52 10.19
CA GLU A 584 -14.85 15.26 9.70
C GLU A 584 -15.91 14.17 9.57
N ARG A 585 -16.76 13.99 10.60
CA ARG A 585 -17.88 13.02 10.58
C ARG A 585 -18.91 13.33 9.50
N GLU A 586 -19.15 14.60 9.21
CA GLU A 586 -20.07 15.06 8.17
C GLU A 586 -19.45 15.03 6.76
N GLY A 587 -18.17 14.67 6.63
CA GLY A 587 -17.44 14.73 5.36
C GLY A 587 -17.21 16.15 4.85
N ARG A 588 -17.30 17.17 5.72
CA ARG A 588 -17.00 18.55 5.38
C ARG A 588 -15.54 18.93 5.58
N TYR A 589 -14.81 18.19 6.41
CA TYR A 589 -13.37 18.26 6.53
C TYR A 589 -12.81 16.89 6.13
N GLN A 590 -12.01 16.83 5.08
CA GLN A 590 -11.47 15.57 4.56
C GLN A 590 -9.96 15.69 4.33
N THR A 591 -9.24 14.59 4.57
CA THR A 591 -7.78 14.55 4.44
C THR A 591 -7.37 13.32 3.64
N GLU A 592 -6.66 13.53 2.53
CA GLU A 592 -6.08 12.49 1.69
C GLU A 592 -4.56 12.67 1.64
N THR A 593 -3.83 11.97 2.51
CA THR A 593 -2.39 12.17 2.67
C THR A 593 -1.60 10.89 2.55
N TRP A 594 -0.37 10.99 2.05
CA TRP A 594 0.53 9.86 1.82
C TRP A 594 1.99 10.20 2.19
N ALA A 595 2.80 9.16 2.41
CA ALA A 595 4.22 9.25 2.77
C ALA A 595 5.13 8.79 1.62
#